data_AF-A0A8S3S163-F1
#
_entry.id   AF-A0A8S3S163-F1
#
_cell.length_a   1.000
_cell.length_b   1.000
_cell.length_c   1.000
_cell.angle_alpha   90.00
_cell.angle_beta   90.00
_cell.angle_gamma   90.00
#
_symmetry.space_group_name_H-M   'P 1'
#
loop_
_entity.id
_entity.type
_entity.pdbx_description
1 polymer ?
#
loop_
_entity_poly.entity_id
_entity_poly.type
_entity_poly.pdbx_seq_one_letter_code
_entity_poly.pdbx_strand_id
1 'polypeptide(L)'
;MASQSAKILVAAIDFGTTYSGYAFSFKHDFEQDACKISSHNWPAASRGLVSLKTPTSILLNPQEEFDCFGYDAEDRYTALANEDLHKNWFYFRRFKMMLHGSLGIKRDVKVKTFDGQKELPAMKIFSVAIKYLKDHLMETLNKRNTGVRRDDIQWVLTVPAIWNDPAKQFMREAAEEAGIDDLIISLEPEAASLFCKYMPIEKGTDDFKTFQPGNKYIVLDCGGGTVDITVHQVQQDKTLKELFKASGGAWGGTQVDEAFKQLIIKIVGSPVYLNFCEKNAADFVDMFREFELKKRGFSGEGNKQITIKIPVSLQETFEEDTGETIQEVLGQTSLSGKLKWAGDKLRINSFCFPHFLTKQQPT
;
A
#
# COMPACT_ATOMS: atom_id res chain seq x y z
N MET A 1 20.66 -38.48 1.52
CA MET A 1 19.25 -38.03 1.60
C MET A 1 19.20 -36.92 2.63
N ALA A 2 19.13 -35.66 2.20
CA ALA A 2 18.90 -34.55 3.12
C ALA A 2 17.47 -34.71 3.66
N SER A 3 17.34 -34.89 4.98
CA SER A 3 16.07 -34.83 5.66
C SER A 3 15.43 -33.48 5.34
N GLN A 4 14.38 -33.45 4.52
CA GLN A 4 13.51 -32.26 4.43
C GLN A 4 12.97 -32.04 5.85
N SER A 5 13.48 -31.02 6.54
CA SER A 5 12.92 -30.59 7.81
C SER A 5 11.44 -30.28 7.58
N ALA A 6 10.56 -30.96 8.30
CA ALA A 6 9.13 -30.70 8.17
C ALA A 6 8.88 -29.24 8.57
N LYS A 7 8.36 -28.43 7.66
CA LYS A 7 7.99 -27.04 7.93
C LYS A 7 6.95 -27.03 9.06
N ILE A 8 7.22 -26.30 10.14
CA ILE A 8 6.34 -26.23 11.32
C ILE A 8 5.55 -24.91 11.39
N LEU A 9 5.93 -23.93 10.57
CA LEU A 9 5.32 -22.61 10.48
C LEU A 9 5.19 -22.20 9.00
N VAL A 10 4.07 -21.59 8.65
CA VAL A 10 3.88 -20.91 7.37
C VAL A 10 3.87 -19.41 7.61
N ALA A 11 4.69 -18.67 6.87
CA ALA A 11 4.75 -17.22 6.90
C ALA A 11 4.37 -16.66 5.53
N ALA A 12 3.40 -15.77 5.50
CA ALA A 12 2.95 -15.10 4.28
C ALA A 12 3.33 -13.62 4.35
N ILE A 13 4.03 -13.15 3.31
CA ILE A 13 4.28 -11.73 3.07
C ILE A 13 3.24 -11.24 2.07
N ASP A 14 2.47 -10.24 2.51
CA ASP A 14 1.66 -9.44 1.62
C ASP A 14 2.47 -8.19 1.25
N PHE A 15 3.01 -8.20 0.03
CA PHE A 15 3.82 -7.11 -0.49
C PHE A 15 2.94 -6.18 -1.30
N GLY A 16 2.24 -5.23 -0.68
CA GLY A 16 1.30 -4.36 -1.39
C GLY A 16 1.95 -3.14 -2.04
N THR A 17 1.17 -2.44 -2.88
CA THR A 17 1.62 -1.18 -3.51
C THR A 17 1.81 -0.07 -2.47
N THR A 18 0.81 0.12 -1.60
CA THR A 18 0.81 1.20 -0.60
C THR A 18 1.26 0.70 0.77
N TYR A 19 0.87 -0.52 1.13
CA TYR A 19 1.13 -1.10 2.44
C TYR A 19 1.55 -2.56 2.28
N SER A 20 2.55 -2.97 3.06
CA SER A 20 3.02 -4.34 3.17
C SER A 20 2.94 -4.83 4.61
N GLY A 21 2.82 -6.15 4.78
CA GLY A 21 2.84 -6.78 6.09
C GLY A 21 3.10 -8.27 5.97
N TYR A 22 3.11 -8.94 7.11
CA TYR A 22 3.18 -10.39 7.15
C TYR A 22 2.17 -10.96 8.14
N ALA A 23 1.80 -12.21 7.88
CA ALA A 23 1.05 -13.04 8.78
C ALA A 23 1.71 -14.42 8.86
N PHE A 24 1.49 -15.14 9.95
CA PHE A 24 2.01 -16.49 10.11
C PHE A 24 1.08 -17.35 10.95
N SER A 25 1.16 -18.65 10.75
CA SER A 25 0.49 -19.66 11.57
C SER A 25 1.41 -20.84 11.77
N PHE A 26 1.44 -21.38 12.99
CA PHE A 26 2.02 -22.69 13.20
C PHE A 26 1.12 -23.77 12.63
N LYS A 27 1.71 -24.89 12.23
CA LYS A 27 0.96 -26.05 11.72
C LYS A 27 -0.04 -26.56 12.76
N HIS A 28 0.37 -26.68 14.02
CA HIS A 28 -0.51 -27.14 15.10
C HIS A 28 -1.65 -26.16 15.40
N ASP A 29 -1.42 -24.85 15.22
CA ASP A 29 -2.46 -23.82 15.37
C ASP A 29 -3.52 -23.97 14.27
N PHE A 30 -3.08 -24.14 13.02
CA PHE A 30 -3.97 -24.34 11.88
C PHE A 30 -4.80 -25.64 11.99
N GLU A 31 -4.19 -26.72 12.48
CA GLU A 31 -4.87 -28.01 12.71
C GLU A 31 -5.97 -27.92 13.79
N GLN A 32 -5.83 -27.00 14.76
CA GLN A 32 -6.83 -26.74 15.79
C GLN A 32 -7.91 -25.76 15.29
N ASP A 33 -7.49 -24.67 14.65
CA ASP A 33 -8.34 -23.64 14.12
C ASP A 33 -7.66 -22.97 12.91
N ALA A 34 -8.22 -23.19 11.72
CA ALA A 34 -7.69 -22.66 10.47
C ALA A 34 -7.66 -21.12 10.41
N CYS A 35 -8.42 -20.44 11.28
CA CYS A 35 -8.44 -18.98 11.38
C CYS A 35 -7.48 -18.43 12.46
N LYS A 36 -6.74 -19.29 13.17
CA LYS A 36 -5.77 -18.87 14.19
C LYS A 36 -4.48 -18.35 13.55
N ILE A 37 -4.55 -17.10 13.06
CA ILE A 37 -3.46 -16.43 12.35
C ILE A 37 -2.85 -15.34 13.24
N SER A 38 -1.52 -15.28 13.27
CA SER A 38 -0.77 -14.20 13.93
C SER A 38 -0.29 -13.17 12.92
N SER A 39 -0.39 -11.88 13.28
CA SER A 39 0.14 -10.76 12.50
C SER A 39 0.86 -9.77 13.41
N HIS A 40 1.66 -8.89 12.82
CA HIS A 40 2.31 -7.82 13.54
C HIS A 40 1.45 -6.55 13.57
N ASN A 41 1.46 -5.88 14.72
CA ASN A 41 0.75 -4.64 14.97
C ASN A 41 1.73 -3.46 14.87
N TRP A 42 1.72 -2.78 13.73
CA TRP A 42 2.58 -1.63 13.45
C TRP A 42 1.99 -0.35 14.06
N PRO A 43 2.80 0.49 14.72
CA PRO A 43 2.36 1.77 15.25
C PRO A 43 2.13 2.75 14.08
N ALA A 44 0.87 2.93 13.70
CA ALA A 44 0.47 3.82 12.62
C ALA A 44 0.28 5.24 13.16
N ALA A 45 1.30 6.08 12.99
CA ALA A 45 1.28 7.49 13.37
C ALA A 45 1.20 7.79 14.89
N SER A 46 1.46 9.04 15.22
CA SER A 46 1.59 9.58 16.59
C SER A 46 0.30 9.55 17.43
N ARG A 47 -0.84 9.10 16.89
CA ARG A 47 -2.14 9.05 17.58
C ARG A 47 -2.48 7.68 18.20
N GLY A 48 -1.51 6.77 18.28
CA GLY A 48 -1.71 5.44 18.86
C GLY A 48 -2.61 4.52 18.03
N LEU A 49 -2.76 4.79 16.72
CA LEU A 49 -3.44 3.86 15.83
C LEU A 49 -2.52 2.66 15.58
N VAL A 50 -3.11 1.48 15.51
CA VAL A 50 -2.41 0.25 15.20
C VAL A 50 -2.86 -0.22 13.82
N SER A 51 -1.92 -0.70 13.01
CA SER A 51 -2.18 -1.24 11.68
C SER A 51 -1.57 -2.63 11.54
N LEU A 52 -2.24 -3.55 10.85
CA LEU A 52 -1.69 -4.87 10.52
C LEU A 52 -0.63 -4.82 9.41
N LYS A 53 -0.49 -3.65 8.78
CA LYS A 53 0.48 -3.37 7.72
C LYS A 53 1.19 -2.05 7.95
N THR A 54 2.36 -1.91 7.36
CA THR A 54 3.17 -0.69 7.35
C THR A 54 3.34 -0.20 5.91
N PRO A 55 3.57 1.10 5.65
CA PRO A 55 3.75 1.59 4.28
C PRO A 55 4.81 0.81 3.50
N THR A 56 4.60 0.63 2.20
CA THR A 56 5.62 0.09 1.29
C THR A 56 6.60 1.20 0.91
N SER A 57 7.35 1.64 1.93
CA SER A 57 8.25 2.79 1.91
C SER A 57 9.60 2.34 2.45
N ILE A 58 10.69 2.72 1.79
CA ILE A 58 12.04 2.35 2.17
C ILE A 58 12.95 3.56 2.07
N LEU A 59 13.81 3.72 3.07
CA LEU A 59 14.82 4.77 3.12
C LEU A 59 16.20 4.11 3.15
N LEU A 60 17.07 4.53 2.23
CA LEU A 60 18.49 4.19 2.24
C LEU A 60 19.33 5.44 2.54
N ASN A 61 20.44 5.23 3.24
CA ASN A 61 21.41 6.28 3.54
C ASN A 61 22.17 6.72 2.27
N PRO A 62 23.02 7.78 2.33
CA PRO A 62 23.80 8.23 1.18
C PRO A 62 24.76 7.19 0.58
N GLN A 63 25.10 6.14 1.31
CA GLN A 63 25.90 5.00 0.87
C GLN A 63 25.04 3.88 0.23
N GLU A 64 23.75 4.16 0.01
CA GLU A 64 22.74 3.23 -0.51
C GLU A 64 22.53 1.97 0.36
N GLU A 65 22.79 2.08 1.65
CA GLU A 65 22.55 1.03 2.64
C GLU A 65 21.19 1.21 3.29
N PHE A 66 20.55 0.10 3.67
CA PHE A 66 19.26 0.11 4.34
C PHE A 66 19.32 0.89 5.66
N ASP A 67 18.44 1.87 5.83
CA ASP A 67 18.27 2.60 7.09
C ASP A 67 16.97 2.16 7.79
N CYS A 68 15.82 2.36 7.14
CA CYS A 68 14.52 1.99 7.71
C CYS A 68 13.44 1.71 6.65
N PHE A 69 12.33 1.12 7.10
CA PHE A 69 11.19 0.71 6.28
C PHE A 69 9.87 1.14 6.93
N GLY A 70 8.83 1.32 6.12
CA GLY A 70 7.48 1.56 6.62
C GLY A 70 7.30 2.95 7.22
N TYR A 71 6.57 3.02 8.34
CA TYR A 71 6.34 4.28 9.06
C TYR A 71 7.66 4.95 9.49
N ASP A 72 8.66 4.17 9.90
CA ASP A 72 9.97 4.71 10.29
C ASP A 72 10.67 5.39 9.10
N ALA A 73 10.52 4.86 7.89
CA ALA A 73 11.07 5.49 6.68
C ALA A 73 10.40 6.83 6.36
N GLU A 74 9.08 6.91 6.55
CA GLU A 74 8.33 8.17 6.38
C GLU A 74 8.72 9.21 7.44
N ASP A 75 8.76 8.81 8.71
CA ASP A 75 9.09 9.71 9.82
C ASP A 75 10.56 10.18 9.73
N ARG A 76 11.50 9.28 9.39
CA ARG A 76 12.92 9.59 9.21
C ARG A 76 13.16 10.51 8.02
N TYR A 77 12.52 10.25 6.87
CA TYR A 77 12.61 11.14 5.71
C TYR A 77 12.08 12.53 6.02
N THR A 78 10.95 12.63 6.72
CA THR A 78 10.35 13.92 7.13
C THR A 78 11.29 14.68 8.07
N ALA A 79 11.90 13.99 9.04
CA ALA A 79 12.89 14.60 9.94
C ALA A 79 14.12 15.13 9.18
N LEU A 80 14.65 14.36 8.23
CA LEU A 80 15.74 14.79 7.35
C LEU A 80 15.33 15.96 6.44
N ALA A 81 14.06 16.02 6.04
CA ALA A 81 13.55 17.08 5.18
C ALA A 81 13.42 18.41 5.92
N ASN A 82 13.05 18.40 7.20
CA ASN A 82 13.03 19.59 8.06
C ASN A 82 14.43 20.21 8.26
N GLU A 83 15.50 19.43 8.08
CA GLU A 83 16.89 19.88 8.20
C GLU A 83 17.59 20.01 6.83
N ASP A 84 16.87 19.91 5.71
CA ASP A 84 17.43 19.91 4.34
C ASP A 84 18.45 18.78 4.01
N LEU A 85 18.60 17.79 4.89
CA LEU A 85 19.54 16.68 4.74
C LEU A 85 19.05 15.56 3.82
N HIS A 86 17.73 15.50 3.56
CA HIS A 86 17.08 14.44 2.79
C HIS A 86 17.59 14.32 1.33
N LYS A 87 18.11 15.40 0.74
CA LYS A 87 18.54 15.44 -0.68
C LYS A 87 19.64 14.44 -1.01
N ASN A 88 20.45 14.03 -0.02
CA ASN A 88 21.52 13.04 -0.21
C ASN A 88 21.07 11.60 0.06
N TRP A 89 19.86 11.39 0.58
CA TRP A 89 19.30 10.09 0.88
C TRP A 89 18.52 9.51 -0.31
N PHE A 90 18.10 8.24 -0.20
CA PHE A 90 17.29 7.57 -1.21
C PHE A 90 16.01 7.05 -0.58
N TYR A 91 14.94 7.83 -0.72
CA TYR A 91 13.61 7.46 -0.24
C TYR A 91 12.75 6.95 -1.39
N PHE A 92 12.19 5.75 -1.27
CA PHE A 92 11.33 5.14 -2.26
C PHE A 92 9.97 4.80 -1.66
N ARG A 93 8.91 5.03 -2.42
CA ARG A 93 7.54 4.69 -2.04
C ARG A 93 6.73 4.25 -3.25
N ARG A 94 5.72 3.39 -3.05
CA ARG A 94 4.76 2.98 -4.11
C ARG A 94 5.41 2.41 -5.38
N PHE A 95 6.60 1.84 -5.23
CA PHE A 95 7.40 1.37 -6.37
C PHE A 95 6.89 0.05 -6.97
N LYS A 96 6.01 -0.71 -6.28
CA LYS A 96 5.41 -1.97 -6.79
C LYS A 96 4.73 -1.78 -8.16
N MET A 97 4.11 -0.61 -8.41
CA MET A 97 3.34 -0.36 -9.64
C MET A 97 4.19 -0.33 -10.91
N MET A 98 5.51 -0.21 -10.81
CA MET A 98 6.38 -0.31 -11.98
C MET A 98 6.28 -1.66 -12.70
N LEU A 99 5.88 -2.72 -11.99
CA LEU A 99 5.74 -4.07 -12.51
C LEU A 99 4.38 -4.29 -13.20
N HIS A 100 3.44 -3.35 -13.05
CA HIS A 100 2.12 -3.43 -13.67
C HIS A 100 2.16 -2.95 -15.12
N GLY A 101 1.72 -3.81 -16.06
CA GLY A 101 1.55 -3.43 -17.47
C GLY A 101 2.84 -3.28 -18.29
N SER A 102 4.01 -3.49 -17.70
CA SER A 102 5.29 -3.49 -18.40
C SER A 102 5.44 -4.74 -19.28
N LEU A 103 5.35 -4.54 -20.60
CA LEU A 103 5.75 -5.54 -21.60
C LEU A 103 7.27 -5.68 -21.56
N GLY A 104 7.77 -6.69 -20.83
CA GLY A 104 9.20 -6.97 -20.70
C GLY A 104 9.87 -6.17 -19.60
N ILE A 105 9.65 -6.57 -18.34
CA ILE A 105 10.46 -6.12 -17.20
C ILE A 105 11.89 -6.57 -17.47
N LYS A 106 12.76 -5.61 -17.82
CA LYS A 106 14.18 -5.90 -17.98
C LYS A 106 14.83 -5.98 -16.59
N ARG A 107 15.86 -6.81 -16.47
CA ARG A 107 16.59 -7.02 -15.19
C ARG A 107 17.29 -5.76 -14.69
N ASP A 108 17.62 -4.83 -15.58
CA ASP A 108 18.27 -3.55 -15.29
C ASP A 108 17.27 -2.41 -15.00
N VAL A 109 15.97 -2.72 -14.85
CA VAL A 109 14.96 -1.71 -14.54
C VAL A 109 15.29 -1.03 -13.21
N LYS A 110 15.09 0.29 -13.17
CA LYS A 110 15.36 1.11 -11.99
C LYS A 110 14.08 1.71 -11.43
N VAL A 111 14.09 1.97 -10.13
CA VAL A 111 13.07 2.72 -9.41
C VAL A 111 13.63 4.11 -9.14
N LYS A 112 12.81 5.15 -9.33
CA LYS A 112 13.16 6.51 -8.94
C LYS A 112 12.84 6.78 -7.48
N THR A 113 13.69 7.56 -6.82
CA THR A 113 13.39 8.13 -5.50
C THR A 113 12.12 8.97 -5.56
N PHE A 114 11.52 9.20 -4.40
CA PHE A 114 10.27 9.91 -4.25
C PHE A 114 10.27 11.31 -4.87
N ASP A 115 11.39 12.02 -4.76
CA ASP A 115 11.64 13.33 -5.38
C ASP A 115 11.92 13.26 -6.89
N GLY A 116 12.08 12.05 -7.44
CA GLY A 116 12.40 11.79 -8.84
C GLY A 116 13.84 12.08 -9.25
N GLN A 117 14.71 12.48 -8.32
CA GLN A 117 16.06 12.99 -8.63
C GLN A 117 17.11 11.89 -8.79
N LYS A 118 16.91 10.74 -8.13
CA LYS A 118 17.84 9.61 -8.18
C LYS A 118 17.11 8.34 -8.56
N GLU A 119 17.87 7.32 -8.93
CA GLU A 119 17.34 6.02 -9.28
C GLU A 119 18.30 4.90 -8.87
N LEU A 120 17.75 3.77 -8.44
CA LEU A 120 18.50 2.56 -8.08
C LEU A 120 17.89 1.33 -8.75
N PRO A 121 18.65 0.23 -8.92
CA PRO A 121 18.13 -1.02 -9.46
C PRO A 121 16.89 -1.48 -8.69
N ALA A 122 15.81 -1.80 -9.40
CA ALA A 122 14.57 -2.22 -8.77
C ALA A 122 14.76 -3.49 -7.93
N MET A 123 15.55 -4.44 -8.43
CA MET A 123 15.79 -5.69 -7.71
C MET A 123 16.33 -5.44 -6.29
N LYS A 124 17.30 -4.52 -6.14
CA LYS A 124 17.83 -4.08 -4.84
C LYS A 124 16.73 -3.54 -3.93
N ILE A 125 15.85 -2.69 -4.45
CA ILE A 125 14.79 -2.06 -3.65
C ILE A 125 13.75 -3.09 -3.17
N PHE A 126 13.33 -4.00 -4.05
CA PHE A 126 12.38 -5.05 -3.69
C PHE A 126 12.99 -6.10 -2.76
N SER A 127 14.23 -6.53 -3.03
CA SER A 127 14.93 -7.53 -2.21
C SER A 127 15.17 -7.01 -0.79
N VAL A 128 15.59 -5.76 -0.63
CA VAL A 128 15.76 -5.14 0.70
C VAL A 128 14.42 -5.02 1.43
N ALA A 129 13.33 -4.65 0.75
CA ALA A 129 12.01 -4.56 1.36
C ALA A 129 11.47 -5.93 1.81
N ILE A 130 11.62 -6.97 0.99
CA ILE A 130 11.23 -8.35 1.36
C ILE A 130 12.12 -8.85 2.51
N LYS A 131 13.42 -8.59 2.45
CA LYS A 131 14.39 -8.94 3.48
C LYS A 131 14.03 -8.32 4.83
N TYR A 132 13.65 -7.04 4.85
CA TYR A 132 13.19 -6.37 6.06
C TYR A 132 12.00 -7.10 6.68
N LEU A 133 10.94 -7.40 5.91
CA LEU A 133 9.75 -8.08 6.41
C LEU A 133 10.08 -9.48 6.94
N LYS A 134 10.95 -10.21 6.24
CA LYS A 134 11.45 -11.51 6.64
C LYS A 134 12.22 -11.44 7.97
N ASP A 135 13.21 -10.57 8.05
CA ASP A 135 14.08 -10.44 9.22
C ASP A 135 13.29 -9.90 10.43
N HIS A 136 12.32 -9.01 10.22
CA HIS A 136 11.43 -8.52 11.25
C HIS A 136 10.51 -9.62 11.82
N LEU A 137 10.00 -10.53 10.98
CA LEU A 137 9.27 -11.71 11.46
C LEU A 137 10.20 -12.63 12.28
N MET A 138 11.41 -12.91 11.78
CA MET A 138 12.39 -13.75 12.50
C MET A 138 12.73 -13.15 13.87
N GLU A 139 12.95 -11.84 13.95
CA GLU A 139 13.20 -11.15 15.22
C GLU A 139 11.99 -11.25 16.15
N THR A 140 10.77 -11.10 15.62
CA THR A 140 9.52 -11.25 16.39
C THR A 140 9.37 -12.66 16.96
N LEU A 141 9.67 -13.70 16.18
CA LEU A 141 9.64 -15.10 16.61
C LEU A 141 10.70 -15.41 17.67
N ASN A 142 11.90 -14.81 17.53
CA ASN A 142 12.98 -14.94 18.50
C ASN A 142 12.66 -14.25 19.83
N LYS A 143 12.11 -13.02 19.81
CA LYS A 143 11.65 -12.29 21.01
C LYS A 143 10.57 -13.05 21.77
N ARG A 144 9.75 -13.84 21.06
CA ARG A 144 8.73 -14.73 21.65
C ARG A 144 9.29 -16.09 22.11
N ASN A 145 10.61 -16.32 22.01
CA ASN A 145 11.29 -17.57 22.37
C ASN A 145 10.65 -18.82 21.73
N THR A 146 10.21 -18.71 20.48
CA THR A 146 9.52 -19.81 19.79
C THR A 146 10.44 -20.95 19.35
N GLY A 147 11.76 -20.71 19.29
CA GLY A 147 12.75 -21.69 18.84
C GLY A 147 12.73 -21.99 17.32
N VAL A 148 11.90 -21.27 16.55
CA VAL A 148 11.76 -21.45 15.10
C VAL A 148 13.01 -20.99 14.37
N ARG A 149 13.58 -21.85 13.52
CA ARG A 149 14.71 -21.49 12.64
C ARG A 149 14.19 -21.17 11.24
N ARG A 150 15.04 -20.56 10.42
CA ARG A 150 14.71 -20.17 9.03
C ARG A 150 14.19 -21.35 8.21
N ASP A 151 14.83 -22.51 8.32
CA ASP A 151 14.49 -23.71 7.54
C ASP A 151 13.16 -24.34 7.97
N ASP A 152 12.67 -24.01 9.16
CA ASP A 152 11.41 -24.52 9.71
C ASP A 152 10.18 -23.76 9.16
N ILE A 153 10.40 -22.70 8.36
CA ILE A 153 9.37 -21.82 7.79
C ILE A 153 9.12 -22.13 6.32
N GLN A 154 7.86 -22.29 5.94
CA GLN A 154 7.42 -22.19 4.55
C GLN A 154 7.05 -20.73 4.25
N TRP A 155 7.72 -20.12 3.28
CA TRP A 155 7.41 -18.75 2.87
C TRP A 155 6.40 -18.72 1.74
N VAL A 156 5.45 -17.80 1.86
CA VAL A 156 4.47 -17.45 0.83
C VAL A 156 4.60 -15.96 0.53
N LEU A 157 4.58 -15.58 -0.74
CA LEU A 157 4.57 -14.18 -1.17
C LEU A 157 3.35 -13.97 -2.07
N THR A 158 2.51 -13.01 -1.72
CA THR A 158 1.31 -12.70 -2.51
C THR A 158 1.62 -11.76 -3.67
N VAL A 159 0.96 -12.00 -4.81
CA VAL A 159 1.05 -11.16 -6.00
C VAL A 159 -0.34 -10.95 -6.63
N PRO A 160 -0.58 -9.83 -7.33
CA PRO A 160 -1.86 -9.60 -8.01
C PRO A 160 -2.13 -10.64 -9.09
N ALA A 161 -3.38 -11.04 -9.26
CA ALA A 161 -3.75 -12.04 -10.26
C ALA A 161 -3.60 -11.51 -11.70
N ILE A 162 -3.82 -10.22 -11.92
CA ILE A 162 -3.72 -9.58 -13.25
C ILE A 162 -2.28 -9.43 -13.76
N TRP A 163 -1.27 -9.72 -12.94
CA TRP A 163 0.13 -9.61 -13.32
C TRP A 163 0.56 -10.71 -14.30
N ASN A 164 1.47 -10.33 -15.21
CA ASN A 164 2.08 -11.26 -16.15
C ASN A 164 3.19 -12.10 -15.48
N ASP A 165 3.59 -13.19 -16.14
CA ASP A 165 4.59 -14.11 -15.60
C ASP A 165 5.95 -13.45 -15.33
N PRO A 166 6.47 -12.52 -16.17
CA PRO A 166 7.69 -11.77 -15.85
C PRO A 166 7.61 -11.00 -14.52
N ALA A 167 6.48 -10.37 -14.19
CA ALA A 167 6.33 -9.65 -12.92
C ALA A 167 6.30 -10.61 -11.72
N LYS A 168 5.64 -11.76 -11.86
CA LYS A 168 5.61 -12.81 -10.83
C LYS A 168 7.00 -13.41 -10.62
N GLN A 169 7.74 -13.65 -11.70
CA GLN A 169 9.12 -14.13 -11.66
C GLN A 169 10.06 -13.10 -11.03
N PHE A 170 9.90 -11.82 -11.33
CA PHE A 170 10.67 -10.75 -10.69
C PHE A 170 10.49 -10.75 -9.17
N MET A 171 9.26 -10.90 -8.67
CA MET A 171 9.00 -10.98 -7.22
C MET A 171 9.64 -12.22 -6.57
N ARG A 172 9.69 -13.35 -7.29
CA ARG A 172 10.40 -14.55 -6.84
C ARG A 172 11.90 -14.30 -6.74
N GLU A 173 12.52 -13.74 -7.79
CA GLU A 173 13.95 -13.42 -7.80
C GLU A 173 14.31 -12.42 -6.67
N ALA A 174 13.45 -11.42 -6.42
CA ALA A 174 13.64 -10.48 -5.32
C ALA A 174 13.59 -11.16 -3.94
N ALA A 175 12.72 -12.15 -3.76
CA ALA A 175 12.64 -12.93 -2.54
C ALA A 175 13.84 -13.88 -2.36
N GLU A 176 14.34 -14.46 -3.45
CA GLU A 176 15.58 -15.26 -3.46
C GLU A 176 16.78 -14.40 -3.05
N GLU A 177 16.93 -13.18 -3.60
CA GLU A 177 17.97 -12.22 -3.20
C GLU A 177 17.80 -11.76 -1.74
N ALA A 178 16.56 -11.72 -1.24
CA ALA A 178 16.27 -11.49 0.17
C ALA A 178 16.65 -12.69 1.07
N GLY A 179 17.07 -13.83 0.52
CA GLY A 179 17.43 -15.06 1.21
C GLY A 179 16.20 -15.89 1.59
N ILE A 180 15.25 -16.05 0.67
CA ILE A 180 14.09 -16.94 0.73
C ILE A 180 14.12 -17.86 -0.51
N ASP A 181 14.76 -19.02 -0.39
CA ASP A 181 14.98 -19.92 -1.54
C ASP A 181 13.77 -20.83 -1.83
N ASP A 182 13.01 -21.20 -0.80
CA ASP A 182 11.84 -22.09 -0.88
C ASP A 182 10.53 -21.28 -0.73
N LEU A 183 10.13 -20.63 -1.82
CA LEU A 183 9.02 -19.69 -1.88
C LEU A 183 7.82 -20.23 -2.68
N ILE A 184 6.63 -20.13 -2.10
CA ILE A 184 5.36 -20.28 -2.81
C ILE A 184 4.84 -18.88 -3.21
N ILE A 185 4.56 -18.69 -4.49
CA ILE A 185 3.83 -17.51 -4.96
C ILE A 185 2.34 -17.82 -4.86
N SER A 186 1.58 -16.97 -4.18
CA SER A 186 0.12 -17.07 -4.07
C SER A 186 -0.52 -15.89 -4.77
N LEU A 187 -1.62 -16.12 -5.50
CA LEU A 187 -2.41 -15.00 -6.00
C LEU A 187 -3.20 -14.38 -4.84
N GLU A 188 -3.21 -13.05 -4.76
CA GLU A 188 -3.96 -12.28 -3.76
C GLU A 188 -5.45 -12.71 -3.66
N PRO A 189 -6.23 -12.84 -4.77
CA PRO A 189 -7.63 -13.25 -4.67
C PRO A 189 -7.85 -14.73 -4.28
N GLU A 190 -6.88 -15.60 -4.53
CA GLU A 190 -6.92 -17.00 -4.07
C GLU A 190 -6.72 -17.08 -2.57
N ALA A 191 -5.72 -16.34 -2.04
CA ALA A 191 -5.48 -16.22 -0.61
C ALA A 191 -6.72 -15.66 0.12
N ALA A 192 -7.34 -14.60 -0.42
CA ALA A 192 -8.57 -14.04 0.11
C ALA A 192 -9.73 -15.06 0.12
N SER A 193 -9.91 -15.79 -0.98
CA SER A 193 -10.93 -16.83 -1.09
C SER A 193 -10.75 -17.95 -0.06
N LEU A 194 -9.50 -18.42 0.11
CA LEU A 194 -9.18 -19.48 1.05
C LEU A 194 -9.43 -19.04 2.49
N PHE A 195 -9.06 -17.81 2.85
CA PHE A 195 -9.34 -17.28 4.19
C PHE A 195 -10.85 -17.18 4.47
N CYS A 196 -11.61 -16.59 3.54
CA CYS A 196 -13.07 -16.48 3.67
C CYS A 196 -13.79 -17.83 3.76
N LYS A 197 -13.23 -18.89 3.16
CA LYS A 197 -13.77 -20.25 3.26
C LYS A 197 -13.72 -20.81 4.69
N TYR A 198 -12.74 -20.40 5.50
CA TYR A 198 -12.56 -20.90 6.87
C TYR A 198 -13.20 -19.99 7.93
N MET A 199 -13.51 -18.73 7.61
CA MET A 199 -14.10 -17.81 8.59
C MET A 199 -15.49 -18.24 9.06
N PRO A 200 -15.73 -18.31 10.39
CA PRO A 200 -17.07 -18.51 10.93
C PRO A 200 -17.90 -17.23 10.71
N ILE A 201 -19.01 -17.36 9.99
CA ILE A 201 -19.93 -16.24 9.75
C ILE A 201 -20.92 -16.20 10.92
N GLU A 202 -21.13 -15.02 11.53
CA GLU A 202 -22.02 -14.86 12.67
C GLU A 202 -23.43 -15.40 12.40
N LYS A 203 -23.98 -16.07 13.42
CA LYS A 203 -25.29 -16.71 13.44
C LYS A 203 -26.40 -15.68 13.21
N GLY A 204 -27.17 -15.80 12.12
CA GLY A 204 -28.33 -14.94 11.92
C GLY A 204 -29.24 -15.26 10.73
N THR A 205 -28.71 -15.81 9.64
CA THR A 205 -29.50 -16.22 8.47
C THR A 205 -28.81 -17.39 7.80
N ASP A 206 -29.58 -18.40 7.38
CA ASP A 206 -29.18 -19.64 6.68
C ASP A 206 -27.73 -19.69 6.18
N ASP A 207 -27.01 -20.75 6.61
CA ASP A 207 -25.67 -21.17 6.15
C ASP A 207 -25.24 -20.47 4.87
N PHE A 208 -24.21 -19.62 4.94
CA PHE A 208 -23.66 -18.97 3.75
C PHE A 208 -23.05 -20.06 2.85
N LYS A 209 -23.88 -20.64 1.98
CA LYS A 209 -23.53 -21.76 1.08
C LYS A 209 -22.48 -21.37 0.05
N THR A 210 -21.98 -20.14 0.03
CA THR A 210 -21.09 -19.58 -0.99
C THR A 210 -19.91 -20.50 -1.33
N PHE A 211 -19.41 -21.30 -0.38
CA PHE A 211 -18.34 -22.28 -0.61
C PHE A 211 -18.81 -23.75 -0.77
N GLN A 212 -20.07 -23.98 -1.14
CA GLN A 212 -20.58 -25.29 -1.56
C GLN A 212 -20.18 -25.59 -3.02
N PRO A 213 -19.94 -26.87 -3.37
CA PRO A 213 -19.63 -27.23 -4.75
C PRO A 213 -20.68 -26.71 -5.73
N GLY A 214 -20.22 -26.16 -6.86
CA GLY A 214 -21.07 -25.55 -7.88
C GLY A 214 -21.28 -24.05 -7.73
N ASN A 215 -21.10 -23.50 -6.51
CA ASN A 215 -21.28 -22.07 -6.29
C ASN A 215 -20.16 -21.24 -6.91
N LYS A 216 -20.55 -20.06 -7.37
CA LYS A 216 -19.70 -19.09 -8.06
C LYS A 216 -19.74 -17.78 -7.31
N TYR A 217 -18.61 -17.15 -7.15
CA TYR A 217 -18.51 -15.86 -6.48
C TYR A 217 -17.40 -15.03 -7.11
N ILE A 218 -17.46 -13.72 -6.85
CA ILE A 218 -16.47 -12.75 -7.31
C ILE A 218 -15.59 -12.39 -6.12
N VAL A 219 -14.28 -12.35 -6.34
CA VAL A 219 -13.36 -11.65 -5.45
C VAL A 219 -13.06 -10.31 -6.10
N LEU A 220 -13.39 -9.24 -5.38
CA LEU A 220 -13.08 -7.87 -5.76
C LEU A 220 -12.03 -7.33 -4.79
N ASP A 221 -10.78 -7.35 -5.21
CA ASP A 221 -9.66 -6.81 -4.43
C ASP A 221 -9.41 -5.36 -4.84
N CYS A 222 -9.92 -4.41 -4.04
CA CYS A 222 -9.71 -2.98 -4.25
C CYS A 222 -8.51 -2.50 -3.43
N GLY A 223 -7.32 -2.87 -3.90
CA GLY A 223 -6.05 -2.54 -3.25
C GLY A 223 -5.60 -1.07 -3.40
N GLY A 224 -4.37 -0.82 -2.96
CA GLY A 224 -3.76 0.51 -3.07
C GLY A 224 -3.45 0.93 -4.49
N GLY A 225 -2.89 0.04 -5.32
CA GLY A 225 -2.48 0.35 -6.69
C GLY A 225 -3.42 -0.20 -7.76
N THR A 226 -3.94 -1.41 -7.55
CA THR A 226 -4.77 -2.12 -8.52
C THR A 226 -6.15 -2.40 -7.96
N VAL A 227 -7.11 -2.61 -8.87
CA VAL A 227 -8.35 -3.31 -8.57
C VAL A 227 -8.31 -4.60 -9.37
N ASP A 228 -8.35 -5.75 -8.69
CA ASP A 228 -8.32 -7.07 -9.27
C ASP A 228 -9.69 -7.74 -9.12
N ILE A 229 -10.20 -8.31 -10.20
CA ILE A 229 -11.51 -8.95 -10.29
C ILE A 229 -11.29 -10.38 -10.77
N THR A 230 -11.62 -11.34 -9.92
CA THR A 230 -11.62 -12.76 -10.28
C THR A 230 -12.97 -13.40 -10.00
N VAL A 231 -13.29 -14.44 -10.78
CA VAL A 231 -14.51 -15.22 -10.61
C VAL A 231 -14.12 -16.65 -10.33
N HIS A 232 -14.45 -17.14 -9.14
CA HIS A 232 -14.12 -18.48 -8.71
C HIS A 232 -15.38 -19.35 -8.67
N GLN A 233 -15.22 -20.64 -9.00
CA GLN A 233 -16.20 -21.68 -8.75
C GLN A 233 -15.62 -22.72 -7.81
N VAL A 234 -16.39 -23.08 -6.77
CA VAL A 234 -16.02 -24.19 -5.89
C VAL A 234 -16.28 -25.52 -6.59
N GLN A 235 -15.25 -26.35 -6.67
CA GLN A 235 -15.32 -27.69 -7.26
C GLN A 235 -15.84 -28.72 -6.24
N GLN A 236 -16.13 -29.94 -6.71
CA GLN A 236 -16.65 -31.04 -5.85
C GLN A 236 -15.66 -31.42 -4.74
N ASP A 237 -14.37 -31.39 -5.02
CA ASP A 237 -13.29 -31.63 -4.07
C ASP A 237 -12.95 -30.40 -3.19
N LYS A 238 -13.78 -29.35 -3.25
CA LYS A 238 -13.62 -28.08 -2.53
C LYS A 238 -12.39 -27.24 -2.94
N THR A 239 -11.74 -27.59 -4.06
CA THR A 239 -10.76 -26.71 -4.72
C THR A 239 -11.49 -25.55 -5.41
N LEU A 240 -10.72 -24.51 -5.75
CA LEU A 240 -11.23 -23.32 -6.44
C LEU A 240 -10.78 -23.35 -7.89
N LYS A 241 -11.73 -23.11 -8.80
CA LYS A 241 -11.45 -22.96 -10.24
C LYS A 241 -11.72 -21.53 -10.66
N GLU A 242 -10.73 -20.86 -11.24
CA GLU A 242 -10.93 -19.60 -11.94
C GLU A 242 -11.76 -19.83 -13.22
N LEU A 243 -12.87 -19.09 -13.36
CA LEU A 243 -13.79 -19.24 -14.50
C LEU A 243 -13.46 -18.34 -15.69
N PHE A 244 -12.90 -17.17 -15.40
CA PHE A 244 -12.51 -16.19 -16.41
C PHE A 244 -11.15 -15.66 -16.02
N LYS A 245 -10.31 -15.38 -17.03
CA LYS A 245 -9.04 -14.71 -16.81
C LYS A 245 -9.25 -13.48 -15.92
N ALA A 246 -8.46 -13.39 -14.85
CA ALA A 246 -8.44 -12.22 -13.98
C ALA A 246 -8.43 -10.91 -14.79
N SER A 247 -9.26 -9.96 -14.38
CA SER A 247 -9.38 -8.65 -15.02
C SER A 247 -9.21 -7.55 -13.98
N GLY A 248 -8.90 -6.34 -14.42
CA GLY A 248 -8.58 -5.25 -13.50
C GLY A 248 -7.75 -4.16 -14.15
N GLY A 249 -7.24 -3.27 -13.33
CA GLY A 249 -6.37 -2.20 -13.77
C GLY A 249 -5.81 -1.36 -12.62
N ALA A 250 -5.03 -0.34 -12.98
CA ALA A 250 -4.45 0.64 -12.05
C ALA A 250 -5.52 1.61 -11.52
N TRP A 251 -6.52 1.08 -10.81
CA TRP A 251 -7.70 1.78 -10.31
C TRP A 251 -7.75 1.84 -8.78
N GLY A 252 -6.66 1.46 -8.10
CA GLY A 252 -6.61 1.38 -6.64
C GLY A 252 -6.66 2.75 -5.96
N GLY A 253 -6.55 2.74 -4.64
CA GLY A 253 -6.57 3.94 -3.79
C GLY A 253 -5.58 5.05 -4.16
N THR A 254 -4.50 4.77 -4.89
CA THR A 254 -3.57 5.79 -5.40
C THR A 254 -4.23 6.73 -6.42
N GLN A 255 -5.27 6.30 -7.12
CA GLN A 255 -6.04 7.17 -8.01
C GLN A 255 -6.82 8.23 -7.23
N VAL A 256 -7.26 7.91 -6.01
CA VAL A 256 -7.89 8.87 -5.09
C VAL A 256 -6.87 9.91 -4.62
N ASP A 257 -5.64 9.48 -4.34
CA ASP A 257 -4.54 10.38 -3.97
C ASP A 257 -4.15 11.30 -5.12
N GLU A 258 -4.10 10.80 -6.36
CA GLU A 258 -3.83 11.63 -7.53
C GLU A 258 -4.95 12.65 -7.77
N ALA A 259 -6.22 12.27 -7.57
CA ALA A 259 -7.32 13.23 -7.68
C ALA A 259 -7.24 14.33 -6.59
N PHE A 260 -6.81 13.99 -5.37
CA PHE A 260 -6.54 14.98 -4.33
C PHE A 260 -5.38 15.90 -4.70
N LYS A 261 -4.28 15.35 -5.23
CA LYS A 261 -3.17 16.14 -5.79
C LYS A 261 -3.65 17.13 -6.85
N GLN A 262 -4.43 16.66 -7.82
CA GLN A 262 -4.97 17.51 -8.89
C GLN A 262 -5.92 18.58 -8.34
N LEU A 263 -6.67 18.28 -7.27
CA LEU A 263 -7.46 19.29 -6.57
C LEU A 263 -6.57 20.39 -5.98
N ILE A 264 -5.47 20.05 -5.30
CA ILE A 264 -4.54 21.05 -4.77
C ILE A 264 -3.94 21.87 -5.91
N ILE A 265 -3.46 21.23 -6.99
CA ILE A 265 -2.93 21.92 -8.17
C ILE A 265 -3.96 22.86 -8.80
N LYS A 266 -5.23 22.48 -8.84
CA LYS A 266 -6.32 23.33 -9.35
C LYS A 266 -6.57 24.55 -8.46
N ILE A 267 -6.31 24.45 -7.17
CA ILE A 267 -6.46 25.55 -6.21
C ILE A 267 -5.28 26.52 -6.30
N VAL A 268 -4.05 26.00 -6.25
CA VAL A 268 -2.83 26.83 -6.08
C VAL A 268 -2.07 27.09 -7.38
N GLY A 269 -2.36 26.35 -8.44
CA GLY A 269 -1.60 26.36 -9.69
C GLY A 269 -0.40 25.40 -9.68
N SER A 270 -0.02 24.90 -10.86
CA SER A 270 1.12 23.98 -10.99
C SER A 270 2.45 24.57 -10.55
N PRO A 271 2.80 25.85 -10.84
CA PRO A 271 4.08 26.43 -10.40
C PRO A 271 4.22 26.44 -8.87
N VAL A 272 3.21 26.96 -8.17
CA VAL A 272 3.19 27.00 -6.69
C VAL A 272 3.26 25.60 -6.10
N TYR A 273 2.49 24.65 -6.65
CA TYR A 273 2.52 23.27 -6.18
C TYR A 273 3.91 22.65 -6.28
N LEU A 274 4.62 22.86 -7.40
CA LEU A 274 5.97 22.34 -7.60
C LEU A 274 6.98 23.00 -6.66
N ASN A 275 6.90 24.32 -6.49
CA ASN A 275 7.74 25.09 -5.55
C ASN A 275 7.53 24.60 -4.11
N PHE A 276 6.28 24.39 -3.71
CA PHE A 276 5.93 23.82 -2.41
C PHE A 276 6.54 22.43 -2.21
N CYS A 277 6.43 21.53 -3.21
CA CYS A 277 6.99 20.18 -3.12
C CYS A 277 8.52 20.20 -2.96
N GLU A 278 9.20 21.16 -3.61
CA GLU A 278 10.66 21.28 -3.59
C GLU A 278 11.18 21.88 -2.28
N LYS A 279 10.56 22.97 -1.81
CA LYS A 279 11.00 23.69 -0.60
C LYS A 279 10.51 23.04 0.70
N ASN A 280 9.34 22.42 0.68
CA ASN A 280 8.65 21.96 1.88
C ASN A 280 8.35 20.45 1.80
N ALA A 281 9.38 19.65 1.50
CA ALA A 281 9.23 18.20 1.29
C ALA A 281 8.64 17.47 2.51
N ALA A 282 8.98 17.90 3.74
CA ALA A 282 8.41 17.36 4.97
C ALA A 282 6.88 17.59 5.05
N ASP A 283 6.45 18.84 4.88
CA ASP A 283 5.04 19.23 4.87
C ASP A 283 4.25 18.55 3.74
N PHE A 284 4.88 18.35 2.59
CA PHE A 284 4.29 17.61 1.48
C PHE A 284 3.98 16.15 1.87
N VAL A 285 4.90 15.48 2.56
CA VAL A 285 4.68 14.10 3.05
C VAL A 285 3.57 14.09 4.09
N ASP A 286 3.59 15.01 5.05
CA ASP A 286 2.57 15.11 6.11
C ASP A 286 1.17 15.42 5.57
N MET A 287 1.06 16.25 4.54
CA MET A 287 -0.21 16.54 3.86
C MET A 287 -0.86 15.25 3.31
N PHE A 288 -0.06 14.39 2.65
CA PHE A 288 -0.57 13.13 2.12
C PHE A 288 -0.84 12.09 3.22
N ARG A 289 -0.10 12.12 4.33
CA ARG A 289 -0.39 11.29 5.51
C ARG A 289 -1.73 11.65 6.13
N GLU A 290 -2.01 12.94 6.33
CA GLU A 290 -3.29 13.40 6.84
C GLU A 290 -4.43 13.10 5.85
N PHE A 291 -4.19 13.24 4.54
CA PHE A 291 -5.18 12.84 3.53
C PHE A 291 -5.49 11.33 3.60
N GLU A 292 -4.48 10.47 3.71
CA GLU A 292 -4.66 9.02 3.83
C GLU A 292 -5.49 8.64 5.07
N LEU A 293 -5.23 9.28 6.22
CA LEU A 293 -6.03 9.08 7.44
C LEU A 293 -7.49 9.47 7.23
N LYS A 294 -7.75 10.58 6.53
CA LYS A 294 -9.12 11.02 6.21
C LYS A 294 -9.81 10.09 5.22
N LYS A 295 -9.08 9.58 4.24
CA LYS A 295 -9.59 8.60 3.26
C LYS A 295 -10.01 7.31 3.97
N ARG A 296 -9.19 6.77 4.87
CA ARG A 296 -9.50 5.56 5.66
C ARG A 296 -10.70 5.72 6.60
N GLY A 297 -10.90 6.92 7.14
CA GLY A 297 -12.02 7.22 8.04
C GLY A 297 -13.32 7.61 7.32
N PHE A 298 -13.35 7.66 5.99
CA PHE A 298 -14.54 8.05 5.24
C PHE A 298 -15.49 6.87 5.05
N SER A 299 -16.68 6.94 5.67
CA SER A 299 -17.71 5.89 5.58
C SER A 299 -18.84 6.21 4.59
N GLY A 300 -18.80 7.35 3.89
CA GLY A 300 -19.89 7.80 3.01
C GLY A 300 -21.16 8.27 3.72
N GLU A 301 -21.37 7.88 4.99
CA GLU A 301 -22.55 8.20 5.79
C GLU A 301 -22.26 9.31 6.82
N GLY A 302 -23.17 10.27 6.97
CA GLY A 302 -23.20 11.21 8.10
C GLY A 302 -22.40 12.52 7.96
N ASN A 303 -21.28 12.56 7.24
CA ASN A 303 -20.49 13.78 7.12
C ASN A 303 -20.83 14.58 5.85
N LYS A 304 -21.55 15.70 6.01
CA LYS A 304 -21.81 16.68 4.93
C LYS A 304 -20.54 17.41 4.47
N GLN A 305 -19.47 17.35 5.25
CA GLN A 305 -18.23 18.07 5.00
C GLN A 305 -17.02 17.27 5.49
N ILE A 306 -16.05 17.07 4.60
CA ILE A 306 -14.76 16.47 4.90
C ILE A 306 -13.79 17.62 5.20
N THR A 307 -13.07 17.56 6.32
CA THR A 307 -12.05 18.56 6.67
C THR A 307 -10.68 17.90 6.68
N ILE A 308 -9.78 18.41 5.84
CA ILE A 308 -8.40 17.97 5.69
C ILE A 308 -7.51 19.11 6.18
N LYS A 309 -6.53 18.79 7.04
CA LYS A 309 -5.51 19.76 7.44
C LYS A 309 -4.51 19.88 6.30
N ILE A 310 -4.23 21.11 5.88
CA ILE A 310 -3.27 21.44 4.84
C ILE A 310 -2.15 22.27 5.48
N PRO A 311 -0.86 21.98 5.18
CA PRO A 311 0.25 22.75 5.72
C PRO A 311 0.13 24.25 5.47
N VAL A 312 0.53 25.05 6.45
CA VAL A 312 0.54 26.51 6.33
C VAL A 312 1.59 26.96 5.31
N SER A 313 2.70 26.24 5.19
CA SER A 313 3.76 26.45 4.19
C SER A 313 3.27 26.39 2.74
N LEU A 314 2.19 25.66 2.43
CA LEU A 314 1.57 25.73 1.10
C LEU A 314 0.89 27.10 0.87
N GLN A 315 0.29 27.67 1.91
CA GLN A 315 -0.33 29.01 1.84
C GLN A 315 0.74 30.09 1.73
N GLU A 316 1.79 29.98 2.54
CA GLU A 316 2.95 30.88 2.49
C GLU A 316 3.61 30.84 1.11
N THR A 317 3.85 29.64 0.55
CA THR A 317 4.39 29.50 -0.81
C THR A 317 3.47 30.15 -1.86
N PHE A 318 2.14 30.00 -1.72
CA PHE A 318 1.19 30.62 -2.64
C PHE A 318 1.21 32.14 -2.56
N GLU A 319 1.21 32.69 -1.35
CA GLU A 319 1.25 34.14 -1.10
C GLU A 319 2.57 34.75 -1.58
N GLU A 320 3.70 34.08 -1.35
CA GLU A 320 5.03 34.48 -1.86
C GLU A 320 5.09 34.50 -3.39
N ASP A 321 4.54 33.48 -4.05
CA ASP A 321 4.62 33.33 -5.50
C ASP A 321 3.61 34.22 -6.26
N THR A 322 2.47 34.55 -5.66
CA THR A 322 1.35 35.23 -6.35
C THR A 322 1.02 36.62 -5.80
N GLY A 323 1.32 36.90 -4.53
CA GLY A 323 0.88 38.11 -3.83
C GLY A 323 -0.61 38.12 -3.44
N GLU A 324 -1.34 37.02 -3.64
CA GLU A 324 -2.76 36.87 -3.31
C GLU A 324 -2.96 35.79 -2.23
N THR A 325 -4.11 35.78 -1.55
CA THR A 325 -4.46 34.68 -0.64
C THR A 325 -5.27 33.59 -1.34
N ILE A 326 -5.08 32.32 -0.95
CA ILE A 326 -5.85 31.19 -1.50
C ILE A 326 -7.37 31.40 -1.33
N GLN A 327 -7.79 32.05 -0.25
CA GLN A 327 -9.20 32.33 0.04
C GLN A 327 -9.83 33.27 -0.99
N GLU A 328 -9.13 34.33 -1.39
CA GLU A 328 -9.57 35.30 -2.39
C GLU A 328 -9.73 34.64 -3.75
N VAL A 329 -8.70 33.88 -4.18
CA VAL A 329 -8.72 33.21 -5.48
C VAL A 329 -9.82 32.14 -5.53
N LEU A 330 -9.98 31.33 -4.48
CA LEU A 330 -11.04 30.31 -4.44
C LEU A 330 -12.45 30.91 -4.62
N GLY A 331 -12.70 32.08 -4.04
CA GLY A 331 -13.97 32.80 -4.17
C GLY A 331 -14.33 33.15 -5.61
N GLN A 332 -13.33 33.29 -6.48
CA GLN A 332 -13.46 33.67 -7.89
C GLN A 332 -13.50 32.46 -8.85
N THR A 333 -13.26 31.24 -8.35
CA THR A 333 -13.25 30.03 -9.18
C THR A 333 -14.60 29.31 -9.25
N SER A 334 -14.74 28.38 -10.21
CA SER A 334 -15.83 27.41 -10.28
C SER A 334 -15.92 26.43 -9.09
N LEU A 335 -14.97 26.51 -8.15
CA LEU A 335 -14.94 25.76 -6.90
C LEU A 335 -15.60 26.52 -5.74
N SER A 336 -15.95 27.80 -5.94
CA SER A 336 -16.67 28.61 -4.96
C SER A 336 -17.97 27.92 -4.52
N GLY A 337 -18.18 27.82 -3.20
CA GLY A 337 -19.31 27.10 -2.59
C GLY A 337 -19.17 25.57 -2.49
N LYS A 338 -18.22 24.95 -3.21
CA LYS A 338 -17.91 23.51 -3.10
C LYS A 338 -16.77 23.23 -2.12
N LEU A 339 -15.82 24.17 -2.07
CA LEU A 339 -14.66 24.14 -1.19
C LEU A 339 -14.68 25.37 -0.29
N LYS A 340 -14.18 25.22 0.93
CA LYS A 340 -13.90 26.32 1.83
C LYS A 340 -12.52 26.16 2.43
N TRP A 341 -11.68 27.16 2.25
CA TRP A 341 -10.40 27.28 2.94
C TRP A 341 -10.60 28.08 4.23
N ALA A 342 -10.13 27.56 5.37
CA ALA A 342 -10.30 28.21 6.67
C ALA A 342 -9.10 27.92 7.59
N GLY A 343 -8.16 28.86 7.69
CA GLY A 343 -6.89 28.64 8.38
C GLY A 343 -6.10 27.53 7.69
N ASP A 344 -5.59 26.57 8.46
CA ASP A 344 -4.87 25.39 7.98
C ASP A 344 -5.78 24.25 7.46
N LYS A 345 -7.03 24.55 7.08
CA LYS A 345 -8.04 23.51 6.77
C LYS A 345 -8.68 23.75 5.40
N LEU A 346 -8.62 22.70 4.58
CA LEU A 346 -9.45 22.55 3.39
C LEU A 346 -10.71 21.77 3.76
N ARG A 347 -11.87 22.41 3.61
CA ARG A 347 -13.18 21.80 3.82
C ARG A 347 -13.84 21.52 2.48
N ILE A 348 -14.12 20.25 2.23
CA ILE A 348 -14.72 19.74 0.99
C ILE A 348 -16.16 19.32 1.30
N ASN A 349 -17.13 19.80 0.53
CA ASN A 349 -18.49 19.28 0.62
C ASN A 349 -18.51 17.82 0.14
N SER A 350 -19.03 16.90 0.96
CA SER A 350 -18.96 15.46 0.68
C SER A 350 -19.72 15.05 -0.58
N PHE A 351 -20.77 15.77 -0.98
CA PHE A 351 -21.50 15.53 -2.24
C PHE A 351 -20.62 15.77 -3.48
N CYS A 352 -19.56 16.56 -3.35
CA CYS A 352 -18.62 16.80 -4.43
C CYS A 352 -17.51 15.75 -4.49
N PHE A 353 -17.29 14.97 -3.43
CA PHE A 353 -16.18 14.02 -3.34
C PHE A 353 -16.20 12.99 -4.48
N PRO A 354 -17.32 12.30 -4.83
CA PRO A 354 -17.33 11.37 -5.95
C PRO A 354 -17.05 12.05 -7.30
N HIS A 355 -17.55 13.27 -7.50
CA HIS A 355 -17.37 14.03 -8.75
C HIS A 355 -15.94 14.57 -8.94
N PHE A 356 -15.17 14.75 -7.85
CA PHE A 356 -13.75 15.10 -7.93
C PHE A 356 -12.85 13.91 -8.29
N LEU A 357 -13.31 12.68 -8.01
CA LEU A 357 -12.54 11.44 -8.23
C LEU A 357 -12.80 10.79 -9.60
N THR A 358 -13.86 11.20 -10.30
CA THR A 358 -14.10 10.78 -11.69
C THR A 358 -13.21 11.57 -12.63
N LYS A 359 -12.35 10.87 -13.41
CA LYS A 359 -11.64 11.47 -14.54
C LYS A 359 -12.64 12.25 -15.40
N GLN A 360 -12.47 13.56 -15.53
CA GLN A 360 -13.05 14.24 -16.69
C GLN A 360 -12.37 13.64 -17.92
N GLN A 361 -13.16 13.07 -18.82
CA GLN A 361 -12.65 12.64 -20.11
C GLN A 361 -11.96 13.85 -20.75
N PRO A 362 -10.75 13.70 -21.31
CA PRO A 362 -10.15 14.76 -22.09
C PRO A 362 -11.10 15.07 -23.26
N THR A 363 -11.57 16.31 -23.31
CA THR A 363 -12.28 16.89 -24.47
C THR A 363 -11.37 17.00 -25.67
#